data_AF-X1GFL9-F1
#
_entry.id   AF-X1GFL9-F1
#
_cell.length_a   1.000
_cell.length_b   1.000
_cell.length_c   1.000
_cell.angle_alpha   90.00
_cell.angle_beta   90.00
_cell.angle_gamma   90.00
#
_symmetry.space_group_name_H-M   'P 1'
#
loop_
_entity.id
_entity.type
_entity.pdbx_description
1 polymer ?
#
loop_
_entity_poly.entity_id
_entity_poly.type
_entity_poly.pdbx_seq_one_letter_code
_entity_poly.pdbx_strand_id
1 'polypeptide(L)'
;APDDGADVLGILPHKKREKVLRSMAKKKAKEVQKLLTYDEKTAGGIMTTDFVTLSQDLKGREALEYIRKNVNIETVHHLYVIDREEHLVGVLPLRRLIAISPEREDIVLKDIMTSSIIATNVNTDQEEIAKLVAQHNLLALPVVDKEGRMVGRITVDDVIDVVQQEANEDFYKMAGALWRAGYLDKKTFSRARMRLPWLLACLLGGVIMGGIIAFFKETISQVVILTCFIPVIMAMGGSVGLQSSTIIIRGIATGHIDIHAIRRFLFKEIGVGLILGLICGLGIGIAAQFWPD
;
A
#
# COMPACT_ATOMS: atom_id res chain seq x y z
N ALA A 1 10.63 -16.05 7.57
CA ALA A 1 10.17 -16.23 8.96
C ALA A 1 8.74 -16.81 8.90
N PRO A 2 7.89 -16.83 9.95
CA PRO A 2 6.51 -17.34 9.84
C PRO A 2 5.62 -16.60 8.83
N ASP A 3 5.82 -15.28 8.71
CA ASP A 3 5.31 -14.36 7.68
C ASP A 3 5.57 -14.85 6.24
N ASP A 4 6.84 -14.97 5.81
CA ASP A 4 7.23 -15.45 4.48
C ASP A 4 6.61 -16.82 4.20
N GLY A 5 6.55 -17.66 5.24
CA GLY A 5 5.92 -18.96 5.16
C GLY A 5 4.41 -18.87 4.90
N ALA A 6 3.73 -17.92 5.53
CA ALA A 6 2.32 -17.65 5.28
C ALA A 6 2.09 -17.14 3.85
N ASP A 7 2.93 -16.23 3.36
CA ASP A 7 2.84 -15.67 2.00
C ASP A 7 3.00 -16.75 0.93
N VAL A 8 4.07 -17.56 1.03
CA VAL A 8 4.33 -18.66 0.09
C VAL A 8 3.20 -19.68 0.12
N LEU A 9 2.67 -20.00 1.30
CA LEU A 9 1.57 -20.95 1.45
C LEU A 9 0.22 -20.37 0.99
N GLY A 10 0.02 -19.06 1.10
CA GLY A 10 -1.15 -18.32 0.62
C GLY A 10 -1.38 -18.52 -0.88
N ILE A 11 -0.30 -18.51 -1.66
CA ILE A 11 -0.33 -18.69 -3.12
C ILE A 11 -0.67 -20.14 -3.52
N LEU A 12 -0.39 -21.13 -2.67
CA LEU A 12 -0.58 -22.54 -3.00
C LEU A 12 -2.05 -22.99 -2.96
N PRO A 13 -2.46 -23.91 -3.87
CA PRO A 13 -3.74 -24.58 -3.77
C PRO A 13 -3.92 -25.32 -2.44
N HIS A 14 -5.14 -25.33 -1.90
CA HIS A 14 -5.47 -25.90 -0.59
C HIS A 14 -4.85 -27.29 -0.33
N LYS A 15 -4.96 -28.21 -1.30
CA LYS A 15 -4.40 -29.57 -1.19
C LYS A 15 -2.87 -29.60 -1.03
N LYS A 16 -2.14 -28.68 -1.68
CA LYS A 16 -0.68 -28.57 -1.54
C LYS A 16 -0.33 -27.89 -0.22
N ARG A 17 -1.06 -26.84 0.15
CA ARG A 17 -0.91 -26.11 1.41
C ARG A 17 -1.00 -27.04 2.62
N GLU A 18 -2.04 -27.86 2.70
CA GLU A 18 -2.21 -28.83 3.81
C GLU A 18 -1.08 -29.86 3.88
N LYS A 19 -0.59 -30.34 2.74
CA LYS A 19 0.52 -31.31 2.69
C LYS A 19 1.80 -30.70 3.25
N VAL A 20 2.08 -29.45 2.92
CA VAL A 20 3.25 -28.72 3.44
C VAL A 20 3.08 -28.46 4.94
N LEU A 21 1.93 -27.97 5.39
CA LEU A 21 1.64 -27.73 6.82
C LEU A 21 1.81 -29.00 7.67
N ARG A 22 1.38 -30.17 7.17
CA ARG A 22 1.56 -31.46 7.86
C ARG A 22 3.02 -31.89 7.97
N SER A 23 3.89 -31.38 7.10
CA SER A 23 5.32 -31.70 7.07
C SER A 23 6.16 -30.73 7.92
N MET A 24 5.56 -29.64 8.39
CA MET A 24 6.21 -28.65 9.25
C MET A 24 6.18 -29.07 10.73
N ALA A 25 7.11 -28.52 11.52
CA ALA A 25 7.07 -28.68 12.97
C ALA A 25 5.74 -28.10 13.53
N LYS A 26 5.07 -28.85 14.41
CA LYS A 26 3.71 -28.52 14.92
C LYS A 26 3.57 -27.07 15.40
N LYS A 27 4.59 -26.54 16.12
CA LYS A 27 4.60 -25.16 16.61
C LYS A 27 4.56 -24.14 15.46
N LYS A 28 5.49 -24.25 14.51
CA LYS A 28 5.56 -23.37 13.33
C LYS A 28 4.33 -23.50 12.43
N ALA A 29 3.81 -24.71 12.25
CA ALA A 29 2.59 -24.93 11.46
C ALA A 29 1.38 -24.18 12.06
N LYS A 30 1.25 -24.16 13.40
CA LYS A 30 0.17 -23.46 14.10
C LYS A 30 0.30 -21.93 13.96
N GLU A 31 1.53 -21.40 14.06
CA GLU A 31 1.82 -19.97 13.87
C GLU A 31 1.43 -19.53 12.45
N VAL A 32 1.90 -20.24 11.43
CA VAL A 32 1.59 -19.94 10.03
C VAL A 32 0.09 -20.10 9.73
N GLN A 33 -0.56 -21.12 10.31
CA GLN A 33 -2.00 -21.30 10.16
C GLN A 33 -2.81 -20.14 10.77
N LYS A 34 -2.33 -19.53 11.86
CA LYS A 34 -2.94 -18.33 12.45
C LYS A 34 -2.78 -17.14 11.50
N LEU A 35 -1.59 -16.94 10.93
CA LEU A 35 -1.34 -15.84 9.99
C LEU A 35 -2.23 -15.94 8.74
N LEU A 36 -2.42 -17.15 8.20
CA LEU A 36 -3.30 -17.43 7.06
C LEU A 36 -4.80 -17.11 7.30
N THR A 37 -5.20 -16.75 8.52
CA THR A 37 -6.58 -16.31 8.81
C THR A 37 -6.80 -14.82 8.59
N TYR A 38 -5.73 -14.02 8.58
CA TYR A 38 -5.80 -12.59 8.32
C TYR A 38 -5.81 -12.31 6.81
N ASP A 39 -6.31 -11.14 6.43
CA ASP A 39 -6.28 -10.70 5.04
C ASP A 39 -4.85 -10.29 4.67
N GLU A 40 -4.40 -10.70 3.48
CA GLU A 40 -3.04 -10.46 2.97
C GLU A 40 -2.65 -8.97 2.98
N LYS A 41 -3.62 -8.05 2.84
CA LYS A 41 -3.38 -6.59 2.80
C LYS A 41 -3.55 -5.89 4.15
N THR A 42 -3.63 -6.65 5.24
CA THR A 42 -3.79 -6.09 6.60
C THR A 42 -2.54 -6.27 7.44
N ALA A 43 -2.45 -5.54 8.56
CA ALA A 43 -1.39 -5.70 9.55
C ALA A 43 -1.19 -7.17 9.95
N GLY A 44 -2.28 -7.91 10.12
CA GLY A 44 -2.23 -9.34 10.48
C GLY A 44 -1.68 -10.24 9.37
N GLY A 45 -1.82 -9.82 8.10
CA GLY A 45 -1.31 -10.54 6.93
C GLY A 45 0.21 -10.37 6.77
N ILE A 46 0.73 -9.16 7.04
CA ILE A 46 2.15 -8.82 6.87
C ILE A 46 2.96 -8.84 8.18
N MET A 47 2.36 -9.26 9.30
CA MET A 47 3.07 -9.33 10.59
C MET A 47 3.78 -10.67 10.77
N THR A 48 4.86 -10.61 11.52
CA THR A 48 5.57 -11.77 12.03
C THR A 48 5.23 -12.03 13.49
N THR A 49 5.10 -13.31 13.85
CA THR A 49 4.95 -13.72 15.26
C THR A 49 6.30 -13.91 15.96
N ASP A 50 7.41 -13.65 15.26
CA ASP A 50 8.76 -13.72 15.83
C ASP A 50 9.13 -12.40 16.52
N PHE A 51 8.64 -12.22 17.74
CA PHE A 51 8.90 -11.07 18.59
C PHE A 51 9.16 -11.49 20.05
N VAL A 52 9.82 -10.62 20.81
CA VAL A 52 10.16 -10.87 22.21
C VAL A 52 9.35 -9.97 23.11
N THR A 53 8.56 -10.58 24.00
CA THR A 53 7.84 -9.90 25.08
C THR A 53 8.50 -10.12 26.43
N LEU A 54 8.53 -9.08 27.25
CA LEU A 54 9.02 -9.11 28.63
C LEU A 54 7.98 -8.48 29.56
N SER A 55 7.88 -8.98 30.79
CA SER A 55 7.00 -8.38 31.79
C SER A 55 7.51 -7.00 32.21
N GLN A 56 6.62 -6.04 32.40
CA GLN A 56 6.96 -4.71 32.92
C GLN A 56 7.63 -4.74 34.29
N ASP A 57 7.36 -5.78 35.10
CA ASP A 57 7.87 -5.94 36.47
C ASP A 57 9.28 -6.55 36.49
N LEU A 58 9.83 -6.97 35.34
CA LEU A 58 11.14 -7.63 35.23
C LEU A 58 12.28 -6.62 35.44
N LYS A 59 13.39 -7.07 36.04
CA LYS A 59 14.62 -6.25 36.15
C LYS A 59 15.44 -6.29 34.88
N GLY A 60 16.18 -5.21 34.60
CA GLY A 60 17.05 -5.09 33.42
C GLY A 60 18.06 -6.24 33.29
N ARG A 61 18.69 -6.67 34.40
CA ARG A 61 19.61 -7.82 34.41
C ARG A 61 18.93 -9.14 33.99
N GLU A 62 17.72 -9.37 34.48
CA GLU A 62 16.95 -10.59 34.25
C GLU A 62 16.45 -10.63 32.80
N ALA A 63 16.07 -9.48 32.26
CA ALA A 63 15.76 -9.30 30.85
C ALA A 63 16.96 -9.64 29.95
N LEU A 64 18.16 -9.15 30.27
CA LEU A 64 19.38 -9.44 29.50
C LEU A 64 19.73 -10.93 29.55
N GLU A 65 19.65 -11.56 30.72
CA GLU A 65 19.87 -13.00 30.85
C GLU A 65 18.84 -13.81 30.05
N TYR A 66 17.57 -13.42 30.10
CA TYR A 66 16.51 -14.08 29.33
C TYR A 66 16.80 -14.04 27.83
N ILE A 67 17.19 -12.87 27.31
CA ILE A 67 17.52 -12.69 25.90
C ILE A 67 18.74 -13.53 25.51
N ARG A 68 19.81 -13.51 26.32
CA ARG A 68 21.02 -14.30 26.06
C ARG A 68 20.78 -15.81 25.98
N LYS A 69 19.81 -16.33 26.74
CA LYS A 69 19.53 -17.78 26.82
C LYS A 69 18.50 -18.26 25.80
N ASN A 70 17.51 -17.44 25.46
CA ASN A 70 16.29 -17.90 24.78
C ASN A 70 16.06 -17.29 23.39
N VAL A 71 16.85 -16.29 23.00
CA VAL A 71 16.57 -15.47 21.82
C VAL A 71 17.77 -15.44 20.90
N ASN A 72 17.52 -15.51 19.58
CA ASN A 72 18.54 -15.19 18.60
C ASN A 72 18.73 -13.67 18.53
N ILE A 73 19.86 -13.17 19.01
CA ILE A 73 20.14 -11.73 19.14
C ILE A 73 20.19 -11.04 17.77
N GLU A 74 20.55 -11.75 16.71
CA GLU A 74 20.70 -11.17 15.36
C GLU A 74 19.40 -10.60 14.79
N THR A 75 18.23 -11.12 15.22
CA THR A 75 16.92 -10.73 14.68
C THR A 75 16.13 -9.78 15.59
N VAL A 76 16.67 -9.44 16.77
CA VAL A 76 15.94 -8.71 17.82
C VAL A 76 16.52 -7.31 18.04
N HIS A 77 15.86 -6.32 17.45
CA HIS A 77 16.20 -4.89 17.64
C HIS A 77 15.35 -4.20 18.71
N HIS A 78 14.10 -4.66 18.89
CA HIS A 78 13.12 -4.10 19.81
C HIS A 78 12.54 -5.19 20.70
N LEU A 79 12.32 -4.84 21.97
CA LEU A 79 11.68 -5.65 22.98
C LEU A 79 10.33 -5.01 23.30
N TYR A 80 9.30 -5.82 23.45
CA TYR A 80 7.95 -5.37 23.78
C TYR A 80 7.69 -5.65 25.26
N VAL A 81 7.19 -4.66 25.98
CA VAL A 81 6.90 -4.77 27.41
C VAL A 81 5.41 -4.94 27.58
N ILE A 82 5.01 -5.99 28.31
CA ILE A 82 3.61 -6.33 28.54
C ILE A 82 3.24 -6.29 30.03
N ASP A 83 1.96 -6.06 30.31
CA ASP A 83 1.40 -6.20 31.65
C ASP A 83 1.03 -7.67 31.97
N ARG A 84 0.30 -7.88 33.08
CA ARG A 84 -0.13 -9.21 33.52
C ARG A 84 -1.28 -9.78 32.68
N GLU A 85 -1.97 -8.95 31.92
CA GLU A 85 -3.08 -9.30 31.05
C GLU A 85 -2.64 -9.40 29.57
N GLU A 86 -1.32 -9.38 29.32
CA GLU A 86 -0.67 -9.42 28.00
C GLU A 86 -0.88 -8.16 27.13
N HIS A 87 -1.33 -7.05 27.72
CA HIS A 87 -1.44 -5.78 27.00
C HIS A 87 -0.07 -5.17 26.77
N LEU A 88 0.11 -4.56 25.60
CA LEU A 88 1.32 -3.85 25.25
C LEU A 88 1.41 -2.52 26.03
N VAL A 89 2.35 -2.40 26.96
CA VAL A 89 2.53 -1.22 27.83
C VAL A 89 3.82 -0.45 27.61
N GLY A 90 4.78 -1.00 26.86
CA GLY A 90 5.94 -0.25 26.42
C GLY A 90 6.75 -0.92 25.31
N VAL A 91 7.67 -0.15 24.73
CA VAL A 91 8.68 -0.65 23.79
C VAL A 91 10.06 -0.24 24.29
N LEU A 92 11.02 -1.16 24.19
CA LEU A 92 12.41 -0.94 24.61
C LEU A 92 13.37 -1.39 23.51
N PRO A 93 14.14 -0.48 22.89
CA PRO A 93 15.23 -0.86 21.99
C PRO A 93 16.28 -1.69 22.74
N LEU A 94 16.77 -2.78 22.16
CA LEU A 94 17.77 -3.65 22.80
C LEU A 94 19.03 -2.86 23.21
N ARG A 95 19.45 -1.90 22.39
CA ARG A 95 20.56 -0.98 22.69
C ARG A 95 20.41 -0.24 24.02
N ARG A 96 19.18 0.11 24.42
CA ARG A 96 18.90 0.82 25.66
C ARG A 96 19.01 -0.09 26.87
N LEU A 97 18.64 -1.37 26.71
CA LEU A 97 18.83 -2.39 27.74
C LEU A 97 20.32 -2.71 27.97
N ILE A 98 21.12 -2.75 26.90
CA ILE A 98 22.57 -2.98 26.98
C ILE A 98 23.30 -1.76 27.58
N ALA A 99 22.80 -0.54 27.35
CA ALA A 99 23.39 0.69 27.85
C ALA A 99 23.13 0.95 29.36
N ILE A 100 22.44 0.05 30.06
CA ILE A 100 22.21 0.17 31.50
C ILE A 100 23.54 -0.02 32.23
N SER A 101 23.95 0.98 33.02
CA SER A 101 25.14 0.89 33.85
C SER A 101 25.01 -0.24 34.89
N PRO A 102 26.11 -0.93 35.25
CA PRO A 102 26.10 -1.99 36.26
C PRO A 102 25.46 -1.58 37.60
N GLU A 103 25.62 -0.31 37.99
CA GLU A 103 25.05 0.30 39.20
C GLU A 103 23.51 0.41 39.19
N ARG A 104 22.87 0.23 38.02
CA ARG A 104 21.42 0.32 37.82
C ARG A 104 20.81 -0.99 37.30
N GLU A 105 21.50 -2.11 37.47
CA GLU A 105 21.06 -3.43 36.97
C GLU A 105 19.71 -3.90 37.54
N ASP A 106 19.34 -3.41 38.72
CA ASP A 106 18.07 -3.71 39.40
C ASP A 106 16.90 -2.82 38.95
N ILE A 107 17.11 -1.90 37.99
CA ILE A 107 16.04 -1.05 37.46
C ILE A 107 14.97 -1.92 36.77
N VAL A 108 13.70 -1.59 37.02
CA VAL A 108 12.55 -2.30 36.47
C VAL A 108 12.29 -1.83 35.04
N LEU A 109 11.88 -2.73 34.14
CA LEU A 109 11.63 -2.40 32.73
C LEU A 109 10.60 -1.27 32.57
N LYS A 110 9.60 -1.22 33.45
CA LYS A 110 8.60 -0.14 33.51
C LYS A 110 9.20 1.26 33.58
N ASP A 111 10.35 1.43 34.23
CA ASP A 111 10.98 2.73 34.45
C ASP A 111 11.88 3.19 33.29
N ILE A 112 12.24 2.27 32.39
CA ILE A 112 13.13 2.53 31.24
C ILE A 112 12.45 2.39 29.89
N MET A 113 11.28 1.76 29.83
CA MET A 113 10.52 1.60 28.59
C MET A 113 9.97 2.93 28.07
N THR A 114 9.73 3.00 26.77
CA THR A 114 8.94 4.08 26.19
C THR A 114 7.46 3.69 26.25
N SER A 115 6.66 4.44 27.02
CA SER A 115 5.21 4.21 27.20
C SER A 115 4.33 4.87 26.14
N SER A 116 4.86 5.87 25.41
CA SER A 116 4.18 6.45 24.23
C SER A 116 4.38 5.52 23.03
N ILE A 117 3.54 4.49 22.94
CA ILE A 117 3.66 3.43 21.93
C ILE A 117 2.83 3.81 20.71
N ILE A 118 3.45 3.66 19.53
CA ILE A 118 2.74 3.66 18.27
C ILE A 118 2.54 2.19 17.91
N ALA A 119 1.28 1.74 17.94
CA ALA A 119 0.88 0.38 17.62
C ALA A 119 -0.28 0.42 16.61
N THR A 120 -0.45 -0.66 15.87
CA THR A 120 -1.53 -0.82 14.90
C THR A 120 -2.42 -2.01 15.23
N ASN A 121 -3.66 -1.99 14.79
CA ASN A 121 -4.57 -3.14 14.93
C ASN A 121 -4.30 -4.17 13.84
N VAL A 122 -4.56 -5.46 14.12
CA VAL A 122 -4.46 -6.55 13.13
C VAL A 122 -5.23 -6.31 11.82
N ASN A 123 -6.30 -5.51 11.84
CA ASN A 123 -7.12 -5.25 10.66
C ASN A 123 -6.75 -3.95 9.92
N THR A 124 -5.75 -3.20 10.39
CA THR A 124 -5.33 -1.96 9.73
C THR A 124 -4.77 -2.27 8.34
N ASP A 125 -5.08 -1.43 7.37
CA ASP A 125 -4.60 -1.58 6.00
C ASP A 125 -3.09 -1.38 5.88
N GLN A 126 -2.44 -2.15 5.01
CA GLN A 126 -0.99 -2.10 4.82
C GLN A 126 -0.48 -0.74 4.32
N GLU A 127 -1.28 0.03 3.56
CA GLU A 127 -0.91 1.38 3.10
C GLU A 127 -0.85 2.36 4.28
N GLU A 128 -1.76 2.24 5.24
CA GLU A 128 -1.76 3.05 6.47
C GLU A 128 -0.56 2.70 7.36
N ILE A 129 -0.21 1.42 7.45
CA ILE A 129 0.98 0.95 8.16
C ILE A 129 2.25 1.56 7.55
N ALA A 130 2.37 1.53 6.22
CA ALA A 130 3.50 2.12 5.52
C ALA A 130 3.63 3.63 5.80
N LYS A 131 2.50 4.35 5.85
CA LYS A 131 2.46 5.78 6.24
C LYS A 131 2.94 5.98 7.67
N LEU A 132 2.45 5.20 8.64
CA LEU A 132 2.85 5.31 10.05
C LEU A 132 4.35 5.07 10.23
N VAL A 133 4.87 4.01 9.61
CA VAL A 133 6.29 3.63 9.69
C VAL A 133 7.18 4.71 9.08
N ALA A 134 6.80 5.27 7.92
CA ALA A 134 7.53 6.34 7.27
C ALA A 134 7.47 7.67 8.08
N GLN A 135 6.30 8.05 8.59
CA GLN A 135 6.13 9.30 9.36
C GLN A 135 6.91 9.30 10.66
N HIS A 136 7.00 8.16 11.33
CA HIS A 136 7.65 8.03 12.64
C HIS A 136 9.05 7.40 12.59
N ASN A 137 9.57 7.10 11.40
CA ASN A 137 10.88 6.45 11.18
C ASN A 137 11.06 5.18 12.02
N LEU A 138 10.02 4.34 12.05
CA LEU A 138 10.00 3.13 12.87
C LEU A 138 10.78 2.00 12.19
N LEU A 139 11.57 1.26 12.95
CA LEU A 139 12.24 0.04 12.45
C LEU A 139 11.35 -1.20 12.57
N ALA A 140 10.38 -1.15 13.49
CA ALA A 140 9.35 -2.15 13.65
C ALA A 140 8.09 -1.52 14.26
N LEU A 141 6.92 -1.99 13.85
CA LEU A 141 5.62 -1.55 14.35
C LEU A 141 4.94 -2.73 15.09
N PRO A 142 4.61 -2.59 16.38
CA PRO A 142 3.82 -3.60 17.08
C PRO A 142 2.38 -3.65 16.55
N VAL A 143 1.86 -4.87 16.47
CA VAL A 143 0.48 -5.19 16.10
C VAL A 143 -0.24 -5.77 17.30
N VAL A 144 -1.39 -5.17 17.62
CA VAL A 144 -2.24 -5.57 18.74
C VAL A 144 -3.61 -6.05 18.25
N ASP A 145 -4.25 -6.92 19.03
CA ASP A 145 -5.63 -7.30 18.82
C ASP A 145 -6.63 -6.22 19.30
N LYS A 146 -7.93 -6.55 19.31
CA LYS A 146 -8.98 -5.62 19.74
C LYS A 146 -8.93 -5.31 21.23
N GLU A 147 -8.35 -6.20 22.03
CA GLU A 147 -8.19 -6.03 23.46
C GLU A 147 -6.88 -5.31 23.81
N GLY A 148 -6.01 -5.04 22.83
CA GLY A 148 -4.72 -4.38 23.05
C GLY A 148 -3.58 -5.34 23.40
N ARG A 149 -3.80 -6.65 23.22
CA ARG A 149 -2.77 -7.67 23.47
C ARG A 149 -1.84 -7.77 22.27
N MET A 150 -0.56 -7.97 22.55
CA MET A 150 0.48 -8.07 21.53
C MET A 150 0.34 -9.39 20.74
N VAL A 151 0.21 -9.30 19.41
CA VAL A 151 0.00 -10.48 18.56
C VAL A 151 1.03 -10.67 17.45
N GLY A 152 1.77 -9.62 17.09
CA GLY A 152 2.80 -9.66 16.05
C GLY A 152 3.51 -8.33 15.89
N ARG A 153 4.61 -8.32 15.15
CA ARG A 153 5.29 -7.08 14.75
C ARG A 153 5.44 -7.04 13.23
N ILE A 154 5.55 -5.84 12.68
CA ILE A 154 5.85 -5.62 11.27
C ILE A 154 7.21 -4.97 11.19
N THR A 155 8.10 -5.44 10.34
CA THR A 155 9.43 -4.85 10.17
C THR A 155 9.48 -3.89 8.98
N VAL A 156 10.46 -3.00 8.99
CA VAL A 156 10.59 -1.96 7.96
C VAL A 156 10.89 -2.52 6.57
N ASP A 157 11.55 -3.67 6.49
CA ASP A 157 11.79 -4.40 5.24
C ASP A 157 10.49 -4.87 4.58
N ASP A 158 9.57 -5.48 5.34
CA ASP A 158 8.25 -5.85 4.82
C ASP A 158 7.46 -4.61 4.35
N VAL A 159 7.60 -3.50 5.06
CA VAL A 159 6.95 -2.23 4.70
C VAL A 159 7.52 -1.66 3.40
N ILE A 160 8.81 -1.83 3.12
CA ILE A 160 9.40 -1.42 1.85
C ILE A 160 8.76 -2.19 0.69
N ASP A 161 8.54 -3.50 0.87
CA ASP A 161 7.86 -4.33 -0.12
C ASP A 161 6.41 -3.88 -0.32
N VAL A 162 5.69 -3.57 0.76
CA VAL A 162 4.33 -3.01 0.70
C VAL A 162 4.28 -1.71 -0.10
N VAL A 163 5.22 -0.78 0.14
CA VAL A 163 5.29 0.49 -0.61
C VAL A 163 5.47 0.22 -2.12
N GLN A 164 6.30 -0.75 -2.48
CA GLN A 164 6.51 -1.10 -3.89
C GLN A 164 5.26 -1.78 -4.49
N GLN A 165 4.60 -2.66 -3.73
CA GLN A 165 3.37 -3.33 -4.16
C GLN A 165 2.24 -2.35 -4.40
N GLU A 166 1.99 -1.43 -3.46
CA GLU A 166 0.93 -0.42 -3.59
C GLU A 166 1.22 0.55 -4.73
N ALA A 167 2.48 0.99 -4.90
CA ALA A 167 2.87 1.82 -6.04
C ALA A 167 2.60 1.10 -7.38
N ASN A 168 2.98 -0.18 -7.50
CA ASN A 168 2.71 -0.97 -8.69
C ASN A 168 1.21 -1.13 -8.95
N GLU A 169 0.44 -1.44 -7.90
CA GLU A 169 -1.01 -1.57 -7.99
C GLU A 169 -1.67 -0.28 -8.51
N ASP A 170 -1.27 0.88 -8.01
CA ASP A 170 -1.74 2.18 -8.48
C ASP A 170 -1.41 2.41 -9.95
N PHE A 171 -0.19 2.08 -10.38
CA PHE A 171 0.20 2.16 -11.81
C PHE A 171 -0.71 1.30 -12.69
N TYR A 172 -1.03 0.07 -12.28
CA TYR A 172 -1.92 -0.80 -13.04
C TYR A 172 -3.36 -0.31 -13.04
N LYS A 173 -3.88 0.13 -11.89
CA LYS A 173 -5.22 0.72 -11.77
C LYS A 173 -5.38 1.93 -12.68
N MET A 174 -4.38 2.81 -12.74
CA MET A 174 -4.35 3.96 -13.67
C MET A 174 -4.44 3.54 -15.14
N ALA A 175 -3.84 2.42 -15.52
CA ALA A 175 -3.92 1.87 -16.88
C ALA A 175 -5.23 1.11 -17.17
N GLY A 176 -6.17 1.06 -16.22
CA GLY A 176 -7.40 0.27 -16.34
C GLY A 176 -7.17 -1.24 -16.26
N ALA A 177 -6.04 -1.66 -15.69
CA ALA A 177 -5.72 -3.06 -15.46
C ALA A 177 -5.88 -3.39 -13.97
N LEU A 178 -6.66 -4.43 -13.64
CA LEU A 178 -6.68 -4.95 -12.28
C LEU A 178 -5.35 -5.67 -12.01
N TRP A 179 -4.49 -5.11 -11.15
CA TRP A 179 -3.36 -5.85 -10.61
C TRP A 179 -3.86 -6.94 -9.66
N ARG A 180 -3.33 -8.16 -9.84
CA ARG A 180 -3.42 -9.24 -8.87
C ARG A 180 -2.13 -10.04 -8.95
N ALA A 181 -1.69 -10.57 -7.80
CA ALA A 181 -0.53 -11.46 -7.73
C ALA A 181 -0.57 -12.54 -8.83
N GLY A 182 0.60 -12.79 -9.44
CA GLY A 182 0.77 -13.78 -10.51
C GLY A 182 0.12 -13.41 -11.86
N TYR A 183 -0.14 -12.12 -12.15
CA TYR A 183 -0.71 -11.69 -13.44
C TYR A 183 0.06 -12.25 -14.65
N LEU A 184 1.40 -12.24 -14.59
CA LEU A 184 2.29 -12.75 -15.63
C LEU A 184 2.32 -14.28 -15.73
N ASP A 185 1.81 -15.00 -14.74
CA ASP A 185 1.77 -16.47 -14.72
C ASP A 185 0.40 -17.03 -15.14
N LYS A 186 -0.62 -16.17 -15.22
CA LYS A 186 -1.96 -16.57 -15.65
C LYS A 186 -2.02 -16.83 -17.15
N LYS A 187 -2.85 -17.80 -17.55
CA LYS A 187 -3.15 -18.13 -18.95
C LYS A 187 -3.66 -16.90 -19.71
N THR A 188 -3.39 -16.84 -21.02
CA THR A 188 -3.77 -15.72 -21.91
C THR A 188 -5.23 -15.30 -21.77
N PHE A 189 -6.16 -16.26 -21.72
CA PHE A 189 -7.58 -15.98 -21.59
C PHE A 189 -7.96 -15.32 -20.24
N SER A 190 -7.26 -15.68 -19.15
CA SER A 190 -7.49 -15.06 -17.85
C SER A 190 -7.04 -13.61 -17.83
N ARG A 191 -5.94 -13.28 -18.52
CA ARG A 191 -5.46 -11.90 -18.65
C ARG A 191 -6.44 -11.04 -19.44
N ALA A 192 -6.96 -11.57 -20.54
CA ALA A 192 -7.98 -10.89 -21.34
C ALA A 192 -9.24 -10.58 -20.50
N ARG A 193 -9.75 -11.57 -19.75
CA ARG A 193 -10.92 -11.40 -18.88
C ARG A 193 -10.72 -10.36 -17.76
N MET A 194 -9.48 -10.16 -17.28
CA MET A 194 -9.19 -9.13 -16.27
C MET A 194 -9.18 -7.71 -16.83
N ARG A 195 -8.92 -7.53 -18.14
CA ARG A 195 -8.93 -6.22 -18.82
C ARG A 195 -10.26 -5.89 -19.48
N LEU A 196 -11.01 -6.93 -19.84
CA LEU A 196 -12.24 -6.82 -20.61
C LEU A 196 -13.29 -5.87 -19.99
N PRO A 197 -13.54 -5.86 -18.66
CA PRO A 197 -14.55 -4.98 -18.09
C PRO A 197 -14.29 -3.49 -18.36
N TRP A 198 -13.04 -3.04 -18.17
CA TRP A 198 -12.66 -1.66 -18.42
C TRP A 198 -12.68 -1.34 -19.92
N LEU A 199 -12.18 -2.24 -20.77
CA LEU A 199 -12.23 -2.06 -22.23
C LEU A 199 -13.66 -2.01 -22.78
N LEU A 200 -14.58 -2.80 -22.22
CA LEU A 200 -16.00 -2.74 -22.60
C LEU A 200 -16.64 -1.42 -22.17
N ALA A 201 -16.30 -0.89 -20.99
CA ALA A 201 -16.75 0.44 -20.59
C ALA A 201 -16.24 1.52 -21.56
N CYS A 202 -14.97 1.48 -21.95
CA CYS A 202 -14.42 2.38 -22.97
C CYS A 202 -15.10 2.20 -24.34
N LEU A 203 -15.38 0.96 -24.75
CA LEU A 203 -16.07 0.66 -26.00
C LEU A 203 -17.48 1.25 -26.01
N LEU A 204 -18.24 1.08 -24.93
CA LEU A 204 -19.57 1.67 -24.78
C LEU A 204 -19.51 3.20 -24.87
N GLY A 205 -18.54 3.83 -24.19
CA GLY A 205 -18.30 5.27 -24.33
C GLY A 205 -17.99 5.70 -25.76
N GLY A 206 -17.18 4.90 -26.48
CA GLY A 206 -16.87 5.13 -27.90
C GLY A 206 -18.09 5.00 -28.82
N VAL A 207 -18.95 4.02 -28.58
CA VAL A 207 -20.21 3.86 -29.34
C VAL A 207 -21.15 5.03 -29.10
N ILE A 208 -21.27 5.50 -27.85
CA ILE A 208 -22.06 6.69 -27.50
C ILE A 208 -21.51 7.92 -28.23
N MET A 209 -20.19 8.12 -28.21
CA MET A 209 -19.54 9.22 -28.93
C MET A 209 -19.79 9.14 -30.44
N GLY A 210 -19.72 7.95 -31.04
CA GLY A 210 -20.06 7.75 -32.45
C GLY A 210 -21.51 8.14 -32.77
N GLY A 211 -22.44 7.84 -31.86
CA GLY A 211 -23.84 8.29 -31.97
C GLY A 211 -23.99 9.82 -31.93
N ILE A 212 -23.21 10.51 -31.08
CA ILE A 212 -23.20 11.98 -31.03
C ILE A 212 -22.68 12.56 -32.34
N ILE A 213 -21.60 12.03 -32.91
CA ILE A 213 -21.06 12.48 -34.20
C ILE A 213 -22.10 12.26 -35.31
N ALA A 214 -22.78 11.10 -35.32
CA ALA A 214 -23.82 10.80 -36.30
C ALA A 214 -25.01 11.78 -36.23
N PHE A 215 -25.34 12.27 -35.03
CA PHE A 215 -26.38 13.29 -34.84
C PHE A 215 -26.02 14.63 -35.51
N PHE A 216 -24.73 14.97 -35.62
CA PHE A 216 -24.22 16.21 -36.26
C PHE A 216 -23.74 16.01 -37.71
N LYS A 217 -24.03 14.87 -38.33
CA LYS A 217 -23.55 14.50 -39.67
C LYS A 217 -23.84 15.59 -40.71
N GLU A 218 -25.04 16.17 -40.71
CA GLU A 218 -25.47 17.18 -41.68
C GLU A 218 -24.65 18.47 -41.55
N THR A 219 -24.29 18.86 -40.32
CA THR A 219 -23.39 19.99 -40.06
C THR A 219 -21.97 19.68 -40.53
N ILE A 220 -21.49 18.47 -40.26
CA ILE A 220 -20.14 18.03 -40.68
C ILE A 220 -20.04 17.97 -42.21
N SER A 221 -21.12 17.59 -42.90
CA SER A 221 -21.13 17.53 -44.37
C SER A 221 -21.01 18.91 -45.03
N GLN A 222 -21.32 20.00 -44.33
CA GLN A 222 -21.12 21.37 -44.84
C GLN A 222 -19.64 21.76 -44.82
N VAL A 223 -18.88 21.21 -43.88
CA VAL A 223 -17.46 21.54 -43.69
C VAL A 223 -16.70 20.27 -43.29
N VAL A 224 -16.36 19.46 -44.30
CA VAL A 224 -15.75 18.14 -44.11
C VAL A 224 -14.41 18.23 -43.38
N ILE A 225 -13.66 19.34 -43.53
CA ILE A 225 -12.37 19.53 -42.88
C ILE A 225 -12.44 19.52 -41.35
N LEU A 226 -13.61 19.75 -40.72
CA LEU A 226 -13.79 19.58 -39.27
C LEU A 226 -13.46 18.16 -38.80
N THR A 227 -13.68 17.16 -39.65
CA THR A 227 -13.39 15.76 -39.30
C THR A 227 -11.90 15.51 -39.07
N CYS A 228 -11.02 16.25 -39.75
CA CYS A 228 -9.57 16.18 -39.57
C CYS A 228 -9.14 16.65 -38.16
N PHE A 229 -9.93 17.52 -37.51
CA PHE A 229 -9.63 18.01 -36.17
C PHE A 229 -10.18 17.11 -35.04
N ILE A 230 -11.13 16.23 -35.33
CA ILE A 230 -11.72 15.32 -34.33
C ILE A 230 -10.63 14.50 -33.61
N PRO A 231 -9.71 13.80 -34.31
CA PRO A 231 -8.66 13.01 -33.63
C PRO A 231 -7.75 13.85 -32.74
N VAL A 232 -7.40 15.07 -33.19
CA VAL A 232 -6.52 15.97 -32.44
C VAL A 232 -7.20 16.44 -31.15
N ILE A 233 -8.46 16.90 -31.24
CA ILE A 233 -9.22 17.35 -30.08
C ILE A 233 -9.42 16.19 -29.09
N MET A 234 -9.76 15.00 -29.58
CA MET A 234 -9.92 13.81 -28.73
C MET A 234 -8.60 13.40 -28.03
N ALA A 235 -7.49 13.39 -28.76
CA ALA A 235 -6.18 13.03 -28.21
C ALA A 235 -5.71 14.03 -27.14
N MET A 236 -5.90 15.34 -27.39
CA MET A 236 -5.55 16.39 -26.44
C MET A 236 -6.43 16.34 -25.19
N GLY A 237 -7.74 16.18 -25.35
CA GLY A 237 -8.67 16.03 -24.23
C GLY A 237 -8.34 14.82 -23.35
N GLY A 238 -8.01 13.68 -23.96
CA GLY A 238 -7.57 12.48 -23.24
C GLY A 238 -6.25 12.68 -22.50
N SER A 239 -5.26 13.33 -23.13
CA SER A 239 -3.94 13.55 -22.53
C SER A 239 -3.99 14.52 -21.35
N VAL A 240 -4.72 15.63 -21.47
CA VAL A 240 -4.92 16.59 -20.38
C VAL A 240 -5.68 15.94 -19.23
N GLY A 241 -6.75 15.18 -19.52
CA GLY A 241 -7.50 14.43 -18.52
C GLY A 241 -6.62 13.44 -17.74
N LEU A 242 -5.73 12.72 -18.43
CA LEU A 242 -4.78 11.80 -17.78
C LEU A 242 -3.75 12.56 -16.93
N GLN A 243 -3.20 13.68 -17.42
CA GLN A 243 -2.22 14.48 -16.65
C GLN A 243 -2.84 15.05 -15.36
N SER A 244 -3.98 15.74 -15.47
CA SER A 244 -4.65 16.34 -14.31
C SER A 244 -5.12 15.28 -13.31
N SER A 245 -5.70 14.17 -13.78
CA SER A 245 -6.11 13.08 -12.87
C SER A 245 -4.91 12.44 -12.17
N THR A 246 -3.81 12.21 -12.87
CA THR A 246 -2.58 11.66 -12.27
C THR A 246 -2.04 12.55 -11.16
N ILE A 247 -1.93 13.86 -11.43
CA ILE A 247 -1.39 14.83 -10.47
C ILE A 247 -2.28 14.91 -9.23
N ILE A 248 -3.60 14.98 -9.41
CA ILE A 248 -4.55 15.11 -8.31
C ILE A 248 -4.61 13.82 -7.49
N ILE A 249 -4.80 12.66 -8.12
CA ILE A 249 -4.90 11.37 -7.42
C ILE A 249 -3.62 11.10 -6.63
N ARG A 250 -2.45 11.27 -7.26
CA ARG A 250 -1.18 11.06 -6.57
C ARG A 250 -0.92 12.10 -5.50
N GLY A 251 -1.32 13.35 -5.71
CA GLY A 251 -1.24 14.40 -4.70
C GLY A 251 -2.06 14.08 -3.46
N ILE A 252 -3.24 13.48 -3.62
CA ILE A 252 -4.08 12.99 -2.51
C ILE A 252 -3.42 11.78 -1.83
N ALA A 253 -3.01 10.77 -2.60
CA ALA A 253 -2.42 9.53 -2.07
C ALA A 253 -1.13 9.77 -1.25
N THR A 254 -0.30 10.73 -1.70
CA THR A 254 0.94 11.11 -1.03
C THR A 254 0.76 12.13 0.11
N GLY A 255 -0.47 12.58 0.38
CA GLY A 255 -0.77 13.56 1.43
C GLY A 255 -0.33 15.00 1.13
N HIS A 256 0.09 15.31 -0.11
CA HIS A 256 0.41 16.68 -0.53
C HIS A 256 -0.83 17.54 -0.78
N ILE A 257 -1.97 16.90 -1.04
CA ILE A 257 -3.28 17.54 -1.24
C ILE A 257 -4.22 17.03 -0.16
N ASP A 258 -4.60 17.91 0.77
CA ASP A 258 -5.66 17.63 1.72
C ASP A 258 -7.02 17.61 0.98
N ILE A 259 -7.84 16.58 1.25
CA ILE A 259 -9.18 16.41 0.68
C ILE A 259 -10.05 17.64 0.96
N HIS A 260 -9.85 18.31 2.10
CA HIS A 260 -10.58 19.54 2.48
C HIS A 260 -10.17 20.75 1.64
N ALA A 261 -8.99 20.71 1.02
CA ALA A 261 -8.46 21.77 0.16
C ALA A 261 -8.74 21.55 -1.33
N ILE A 262 -9.42 20.46 -1.73
CA ILE A 262 -9.70 20.10 -3.13
C ILE A 262 -10.32 21.25 -3.92
N ARG A 263 -11.26 21.99 -3.33
CA ARG A 263 -11.92 23.12 -4.03
C ARG A 263 -10.92 24.19 -4.47
N ARG A 264 -9.93 24.51 -3.62
CA ARG A 264 -8.89 25.50 -3.95
C ARG A 264 -8.00 25.02 -5.08
N PHE A 265 -7.66 23.73 -5.08
CA PHE A 265 -6.88 23.12 -6.16
C PHE A 265 -7.65 23.11 -7.49
N LEU A 266 -8.95 22.79 -7.47
CA LEU A 266 -9.78 22.80 -8.67
C LEU A 266 -9.77 24.17 -9.37
N PHE A 267 -9.90 25.27 -8.62
CA PHE A 267 -9.84 26.62 -9.21
C PHE A 267 -8.46 26.96 -9.81
N LYS A 268 -7.37 26.47 -9.22
CA LYS A 268 -6.03 26.61 -9.81
C LYS A 268 -5.91 25.82 -11.11
N GLU A 269 -6.45 24.60 -11.14
CA GLU A 269 -6.43 23.73 -12.32
C GLU A 269 -7.21 24.31 -13.49
N ILE A 270 -8.33 25.01 -13.23
CA ILE A 270 -9.05 25.76 -14.26
C ILE A 270 -8.13 26.81 -14.93
N GLY A 271 -7.33 27.52 -14.14
CA GLY A 271 -6.35 28.49 -14.66
C GLY A 271 -5.29 27.83 -15.53
N VAL A 272 -4.75 26.68 -15.11
CA VAL A 272 -3.81 25.88 -15.90
C VAL A 272 -4.46 25.42 -17.22
N GLY A 273 -5.69 24.93 -17.17
CA GLY A 273 -6.46 24.51 -18.33
C GLY A 273 -6.70 25.63 -19.34
N LEU A 274 -6.99 26.84 -18.88
CA LEU A 274 -7.15 28.01 -19.76
C LEU A 274 -5.86 28.37 -20.48
N ILE A 275 -4.72 28.38 -19.77
CA ILE A 275 -3.42 28.68 -20.36
C ILE A 275 -3.04 27.62 -21.41
N LEU A 276 -3.17 26.34 -21.06
CA LEU A 276 -2.87 25.24 -21.98
C LEU A 276 -3.82 25.23 -23.18
N GLY A 277 -5.11 25.47 -22.96
CA GLY A 277 -6.12 25.55 -24.00
C GLY A 277 -5.84 26.68 -24.99
N LEU A 278 -5.42 27.85 -24.50
CA LEU A 278 -5.08 28.99 -25.35
C LEU A 278 -3.84 28.68 -26.21
N ILE A 279 -2.78 28.13 -25.61
CA ILE A 279 -1.54 27.78 -26.33
C ILE A 279 -1.81 26.70 -27.38
N CYS A 280 -2.50 25.61 -27.01
CA CYS A 280 -2.80 24.51 -27.92
C CYS A 280 -3.77 24.93 -29.03
N GLY A 281 -4.80 25.73 -28.69
CA GLY A 281 -5.76 26.24 -29.65
C GLY A 281 -5.10 27.18 -30.67
N LEU A 282 -4.20 28.05 -30.23
CA LEU A 282 -3.45 28.94 -31.12
C LEU A 282 -2.49 28.15 -32.01
N GLY A 283 -1.83 27.11 -31.49
CA GLY A 283 -1.01 26.19 -32.28
C GLY A 283 -1.78 25.45 -33.36
N ILE A 284 -2.94 24.87 -33.03
CA ILE A 284 -3.81 24.19 -34.00
C ILE A 284 -4.36 25.20 -35.02
N GLY A 285 -4.74 26.40 -34.57
CA GLY A 285 -5.23 27.47 -35.45
C GLY A 285 -4.19 27.90 -36.49
N ILE A 286 -2.92 28.02 -36.11
CA ILE A 286 -1.83 28.29 -37.06
C ILE A 286 -1.65 27.10 -38.02
N ALA A 287 -1.62 25.88 -37.50
CA ALA A 287 -1.45 24.68 -38.35
C ALA A 287 -2.58 24.53 -39.38
N ALA A 288 -3.81 24.91 -39.01
CA ALA A 288 -4.96 24.89 -39.90
C ALA A 288 -4.82 25.84 -41.10
N GLN A 289 -4.08 26.96 -40.97
CA GLN A 289 -3.84 27.89 -42.09
C GLN A 289 -2.94 27.31 -43.18
N PHE A 290 -2.09 26.34 -42.82
CA PHE A 290 -1.18 25.67 -43.75
C PHE A 290 -1.71 24.30 -44.21
N TRP A 291 -2.92 23.93 -43.79
CA TRP A 291 -3.50 22.65 -44.16
C TRP A 291 -4.08 22.71 -45.58
N PRO A 292 -3.76 21.74 -46.46
CA PRO A 292 -4.31 21.70 -47.81
C PRO A 292 -5.82 21.42 -47.78
N ASP A 293 -6.57 22.11 -48.65
CA ASP A 293 -8.03 21.98 -48.81
C ASP A 293 -8.50 20.54 -49.09
#